data_AF-M2B0E5-F1
#
_entry.id   AF-M2B0E5-F1
#
_cell.length_a   1.000
_cell.length_b   1.000
_cell.length_c   1.000
_cell.angle_alpha   90.00
_cell.angle_beta   90.00
_cell.angle_gamma   90.00
#
_symmetry.space_group_name_H-M   'P 1'
#
loop_
_entity.id
_entity.type
_entity.pdbx_description
1 polymer ?
#
loop_
_entity_poly.entity_id
_entity_poly.type
_entity_poly.pdbx_seq_one_letter_code
_entity_poly.pdbx_strand_id
1 'polypeptide(L)'
;MRSEQQTMYPLECNMAGLFLSPQRIDRVGLCRWAWRIAMLLKAMLLTLVCLQVSAFAETPRTVDAQRWQSQTLVSIETKLENAASDDDRLEYSARRSWLRRWKPGQMPTAPADAPDESELMEEPVLADLLRPESVDAGAWKAMVDWQKQLIASDTDDERKDNLRTTIELASQLEKSLADHLPADLQSLATPTGWSLAYTRYRLGRALAYRELPEVRERWPIANPDEYESRLVAAFQRLTEQTKSGRREFILLQDRMFRRAGKKGRALELLEANRHSIEPKWYLKKRRDLLQELGWDPPYREAARLYLQAGYVDE
;
A
#
# COMPACT_ATOMS: atom_id res chain seq x y z
N MET A 1 -23.22 15.36 -44.93
CA MET A 1 -23.06 15.07 -46.38
C MET A 1 -21.59 14.76 -46.64
N ARG A 2 -21.32 13.63 -47.34
CA ARG A 2 -20.02 12.99 -47.69
C ARG A 2 -19.41 12.16 -46.55
N SER A 3 -19.50 10.82 -46.57
CA SER A 3 -18.93 9.78 -47.48
C SER A 3 -17.79 9.10 -46.72
N GLU A 4 -18.02 8.01 -45.99
CA GLU A 4 -17.89 6.62 -46.44
C GLU A 4 -16.63 6.33 -47.27
N GLN A 5 -15.76 5.47 -46.74
CA GLN A 5 -15.02 4.46 -47.49
C GLN A 5 -14.60 3.30 -46.55
N GLN A 6 -15.34 2.19 -46.67
CA GLN A 6 -14.99 0.85 -46.21
C GLN A 6 -13.97 0.24 -47.18
N THR A 7 -12.97 -0.49 -46.67
CA THR A 7 -12.18 -1.43 -47.46
C THR A 7 -12.32 -2.84 -46.90
N MET A 8 -12.86 -3.69 -47.77
CA MET A 8 -13.20 -5.10 -47.62
C MET A 8 -12.02 -5.92 -48.16
N TYR A 9 -11.55 -6.94 -47.43
CA TYR A 9 -10.58 -7.92 -47.94
C TYR A 9 -11.29 -9.23 -48.30
N PRO A 10 -10.90 -9.92 -49.40
CA PRO A 10 -11.61 -11.07 -49.94
C PRO A 10 -11.21 -12.41 -49.32
N LEU A 11 -12.20 -13.29 -49.27
CA LEU A 11 -12.11 -14.74 -49.03
C LEU A 11 -11.64 -15.45 -50.31
N GLU A 12 -10.56 -16.21 -50.24
CA GLU A 12 -10.19 -17.17 -51.28
C GLU A 12 -10.67 -18.58 -50.93
N CYS A 13 -11.58 -19.06 -51.79
CA CYS A 13 -12.07 -20.42 -51.90
C CYS A 13 -11.00 -21.32 -52.53
N ASN A 14 -10.64 -22.42 -51.88
CA ASN A 14 -9.94 -23.53 -52.54
C ASN A 14 -10.78 -24.81 -52.39
N MET A 15 -11.46 -25.16 -53.48
CA MET A 15 -12.18 -26.41 -53.70
C MET A 15 -11.35 -27.26 -54.66
N ALA A 16 -10.69 -28.30 -54.16
CA ALA A 16 -10.11 -29.35 -54.97
C ALA A 16 -10.66 -30.70 -54.49
N GLY A 17 -11.50 -31.29 -55.33
CA GLY A 17 -12.02 -32.64 -55.15
C GLY A 17 -10.94 -33.69 -55.42
N LEU A 18 -10.99 -34.78 -54.66
CA LEU A 18 -10.31 -36.03 -54.99
C LEU A 18 -11.28 -37.19 -54.78
N PHE A 19 -11.47 -37.93 -55.86
CA PHE A 19 -12.22 -39.18 -55.97
C PHE A 19 -11.76 -40.20 -54.94
N LEU A 20 -12.71 -40.77 -54.18
CA LEU A 20 -12.48 -41.94 -53.33
C LEU A 20 -12.73 -43.21 -54.14
N SER A 21 -11.72 -44.08 -54.20
CA SER A 21 -11.84 -45.46 -54.68
C SER A 21 -12.47 -46.35 -53.60
N PRO A 22 -13.28 -47.38 -53.97
CA PRO A 22 -13.88 -48.28 -52.99
C PRO A 22 -12.82 -49.23 -52.41
N GLN A 23 -12.52 -49.07 -51.11
CA GLN A 23 -11.69 -50.03 -50.38
C GLN A 23 -12.52 -51.24 -49.95
N ARG A 24 -12.04 -52.44 -50.32
CA ARG A 24 -12.52 -53.72 -49.82
C ARG A 24 -12.32 -53.79 -48.31
N ILE A 25 -13.39 -54.10 -47.58
CA ILE A 25 -13.38 -54.35 -46.15
C ILE A 25 -12.89 -55.78 -45.90
N ASP A 26 -11.63 -55.92 -45.50
CA ASP A 26 -11.11 -57.19 -44.98
C ASP A 26 -11.61 -57.43 -43.55
N ARG A 27 -12.27 -58.57 -43.34
CA ARG A 27 -12.93 -59.00 -42.08
C ARG A 27 -12.00 -59.25 -40.90
N VAL A 28 -10.69 -58.98 -41.00
CA VAL A 28 -9.72 -59.16 -39.90
C VAL A 28 -9.60 -57.91 -39.00
N GLY A 29 -10.18 -56.77 -39.40
CA GLY A 29 -10.06 -55.49 -38.69
C GLY A 29 -10.87 -55.33 -37.39
N LEU A 30 -11.95 -56.10 -37.21
CA LEU A 30 -12.89 -55.90 -36.09
C LEU A 30 -12.30 -56.25 -34.71
N CYS A 31 -11.43 -57.25 -34.61
CA CYS A 31 -10.78 -57.58 -33.33
C CYS A 31 -9.70 -56.57 -32.91
N ARG A 32 -9.01 -55.94 -33.87
CA ARG A 32 -7.99 -54.91 -33.58
C ARG A 32 -8.62 -53.56 -33.22
N TRP A 33 -9.79 -53.25 -33.76
CA TRP A 33 -10.53 -52.01 -33.44
C TRP A 33 -11.11 -52.04 -32.01
N ALA A 34 -11.68 -53.18 -31.59
CA ALA A 34 -12.19 -53.36 -30.23
C ALA A 34 -11.08 -53.24 -29.16
N TRP A 35 -9.89 -53.78 -29.43
CA TRP A 35 -8.73 -53.65 -28.52
C TRP A 35 -8.18 -52.22 -28.45
N ARG A 36 -8.19 -51.47 -29.55
CA ARG A 36 -7.77 -50.05 -29.57
C ARG A 36 -8.76 -49.15 -28.84
N ILE A 37 -10.07 -49.40 -28.96
CA ILE A 37 -11.09 -48.67 -28.20
C ILE A 37 -11.00 -48.99 -26.71
N ALA A 38 -10.80 -50.25 -26.33
CA ALA A 38 -10.64 -50.63 -24.93
C ALA A 38 -9.37 -50.03 -24.28
N MET A 39 -8.27 -49.94 -25.04
CA MET A 39 -7.05 -49.25 -24.61
C MET A 39 -7.24 -47.74 -24.49
N LEU A 40 -7.94 -47.09 -25.43
CA LEU A 40 -8.25 -45.65 -25.37
C LEU A 40 -9.20 -45.32 -24.22
N LEU A 41 -10.22 -46.14 -23.96
CA LEU A 41 -11.12 -45.98 -22.81
C LEU A 41 -10.40 -46.22 -21.49
N LYS A 42 -9.50 -47.21 -21.38
CA LYS A 42 -8.66 -47.38 -20.17
C LYS A 42 -7.68 -46.22 -19.98
N ALA A 43 -7.04 -45.74 -21.04
CA ALA A 43 -6.15 -44.58 -20.95
C ALA A 43 -6.92 -43.31 -20.56
N MET A 44 -8.14 -43.12 -21.09
CA MET A 44 -9.01 -41.99 -20.77
C MET A 44 -9.60 -42.08 -19.35
N LEU A 45 -9.92 -43.29 -18.86
CA LEU A 45 -10.34 -43.51 -17.48
C LEU A 45 -9.16 -43.31 -16.50
N LEU A 46 -7.95 -43.72 -16.88
CA LEU A 46 -6.73 -43.51 -16.08
C LEU A 46 -6.34 -42.03 -16.03
N THR A 47 -6.49 -41.28 -17.12
CA THR A 47 -6.28 -39.82 -17.10
C THR A 47 -7.37 -39.08 -16.34
N LEU A 48 -8.64 -39.51 -16.39
CA LEU A 48 -9.70 -38.92 -15.56
C LEU A 48 -9.46 -39.15 -14.05
N VAL A 49 -8.98 -40.33 -13.66
CA VAL A 49 -8.68 -40.64 -12.25
C VAL A 49 -7.42 -39.91 -11.76
N CYS A 50 -6.38 -39.76 -12.60
CA CYS A 50 -5.20 -38.97 -12.25
C CYS A 50 -5.47 -37.45 -12.21
N LEU A 51 -6.43 -36.95 -13.00
CA LEU A 51 -6.85 -35.54 -12.96
C LEU A 51 -7.66 -35.19 -11.71
N GLN A 52 -8.33 -36.15 -11.06
CA GLN A 52 -9.07 -35.87 -9.82
C GLN A 52 -8.20 -35.88 -8.55
N VAL A 53 -7.06 -36.59 -8.54
CA VAL A 53 -6.17 -36.61 -7.36
C VAL A 53 -5.30 -35.36 -7.27
N SER A 54 -5.08 -34.67 -8.39
CA SER A 54 -4.25 -33.45 -8.43
C SER A 54 -5.01 -32.16 -8.07
N ALA A 55 -6.32 -32.24 -7.82
CA ALA A 55 -7.17 -31.04 -7.71
C ALA A 55 -7.32 -30.46 -6.29
N PHE A 56 -7.07 -31.20 -5.20
CA PHE A 56 -7.44 -30.70 -3.85
C PHE A 56 -6.56 -31.20 -2.70
N ALA A 57 -5.26 -31.43 -2.91
CA ALA A 57 -4.35 -31.49 -1.77
C ALA A 57 -4.01 -30.04 -1.33
N GLU A 58 -4.98 -29.35 -0.71
CA GLU A 58 -4.66 -28.15 0.06
C GLU A 58 -3.53 -28.51 1.05
N THR A 59 -2.43 -27.78 0.99
CA THR A 59 -1.29 -28.08 1.87
C THR A 59 -1.74 -28.02 3.33
N PRO A 60 -1.20 -28.84 4.25
CA PRO A 60 -1.59 -28.79 5.66
C PRO A 60 -1.53 -27.36 6.26
N ARG A 61 -0.58 -26.55 5.78
CA ARG A 61 -0.44 -25.14 6.17
C ARG A 61 -1.62 -24.25 5.76
N THR A 62 -2.24 -24.47 4.60
CA THR A 62 -3.40 -23.68 4.15
C THR A 62 -4.65 -24.01 4.96
N VAL A 63 -4.85 -25.28 5.31
CA VAL A 63 -5.97 -25.71 6.16
C VAL A 63 -5.87 -25.11 7.56
N ASP A 64 -4.68 -25.12 8.16
CA ASP A 64 -4.46 -24.52 9.48
C ASP A 64 -4.67 -22.99 9.45
N ALA A 65 -4.22 -22.32 8.40
CA ALA A 65 -4.42 -20.89 8.20
C ALA A 65 -5.90 -20.50 8.07
N GLN A 66 -6.70 -21.28 7.32
CA GLN A 66 -8.15 -21.06 7.19
C GLN A 66 -8.90 -21.29 8.52
N ARG A 67 -8.52 -22.32 9.28
CA ARG A 67 -9.08 -22.55 10.62
C ARG A 67 -8.76 -21.39 11.56
N TRP A 68 -7.51 -20.94 11.58
CA TRP A 68 -7.08 -19.78 12.36
C TRP A 68 -7.86 -18.51 11.96
N GLN A 69 -8.03 -18.26 10.66
CA GLN A 69 -8.78 -17.12 10.15
C GLN A 69 -10.22 -17.13 10.67
N SER A 70 -10.89 -18.29 10.58
CA SER A 70 -12.28 -18.45 11.00
C SER A 70 -12.45 -18.20 12.50
N GLN A 71 -11.56 -18.75 13.33
CA GLN A 71 -11.55 -18.51 14.78
C GLN A 71 -11.27 -17.04 15.13
N THR A 72 -10.32 -16.42 14.43
CA THR A 72 -9.96 -15.01 14.64
C THR A 72 -11.11 -14.09 14.24
N LEU A 73 -11.84 -14.38 13.16
CA LEU A 73 -13.03 -13.63 12.75
C LEU A 73 -14.14 -13.69 13.81
N VAL A 74 -14.40 -14.86 14.41
CA VAL A 74 -15.35 -14.99 15.52
C VAL A 74 -14.92 -14.13 16.70
N SER A 75 -13.64 -14.19 17.09
CA SER A 75 -13.10 -13.37 18.18
C SER A 75 -13.25 -11.86 17.90
N ILE A 76 -13.00 -11.42 16.66
CA ILE A 76 -13.17 -10.02 16.26
C ILE A 76 -14.65 -9.61 16.31
N GLU A 77 -15.58 -10.47 15.88
CA GLU A 77 -17.02 -10.17 15.93
C GLU A 77 -17.48 -9.94 17.37
N THR A 78 -17.08 -10.81 18.30
CA THR A 78 -17.35 -10.60 19.73
C THR A 78 -16.78 -9.28 20.25
N LYS A 79 -15.57 -8.88 19.83
CA LYS A 79 -14.98 -7.59 20.21
C LYS A 79 -15.73 -6.39 19.60
N LEU A 80 -16.30 -6.56 18.41
CA LEU A 80 -17.07 -5.53 17.73
C LEU A 80 -18.43 -5.31 18.40
N GLU A 81 -19.10 -6.40 18.80
CA GLU A 81 -20.35 -6.37 19.59
C GLU A 81 -20.14 -5.72 20.97
N ASN A 82 -19.01 -6.01 21.61
CA ASN A 82 -18.65 -5.50 22.94
C ASN A 82 -17.77 -4.24 22.91
N ALA A 83 -17.71 -3.52 21.78
CA ALA A 83 -16.86 -2.34 21.64
C ALA A 83 -17.34 -1.21 22.57
N ALA A 84 -16.42 -0.71 23.42
CA ALA A 84 -16.73 0.33 24.41
C ALA A 84 -16.88 1.74 23.80
N SER A 85 -16.41 1.93 22.56
CA SER A 85 -16.43 3.21 21.86
C SER A 85 -16.61 3.02 20.36
N ASP A 86 -17.03 4.09 19.67
CA ASP A 86 -17.10 4.10 18.20
C ASP A 86 -15.72 3.89 17.57
N ASP A 87 -14.67 4.43 18.19
CA ASP A 87 -13.30 4.29 17.72
C ASP A 87 -12.78 2.85 17.84
N ASP A 88 -13.16 2.12 18.88
CA ASP A 88 -12.90 0.67 18.97
C ASP A 88 -13.71 -0.12 17.94
N ARG A 89 -14.97 0.26 17.70
CA ARG A 89 -15.80 -0.36 16.67
C ARG A 89 -15.18 -0.19 15.28
N LEU A 90 -14.66 1.00 14.96
CA LEU A 90 -13.95 1.26 13.71
C LEU A 90 -12.68 0.41 13.58
N GLU A 91 -11.91 0.27 14.66
CA GLU A 91 -10.72 -0.57 14.69
C GLU A 91 -11.04 -2.05 14.45
N TYR A 92 -12.01 -2.62 15.16
CA TYR A 92 -12.39 -4.01 14.96
C TYR A 92 -13.06 -4.26 13.61
N SER A 93 -13.82 -3.28 13.11
CA SER A 93 -14.39 -3.34 11.76
C SER A 93 -13.30 -3.39 10.69
N ALA A 94 -12.26 -2.56 10.82
CA ALA A 94 -11.09 -2.57 9.93
C ALA A 94 -10.36 -3.91 9.96
N ARG A 95 -10.10 -4.47 11.16
CA ARG A 95 -9.49 -5.81 11.28
C ARG A 95 -10.33 -6.90 10.62
N ARG A 96 -11.64 -6.92 10.88
CA ARG A 96 -12.57 -7.87 10.28
C ARG A 96 -12.58 -7.76 8.75
N SER A 97 -12.63 -6.52 8.25
CA SER A 97 -12.68 -6.22 6.83
C SER A 97 -11.45 -6.75 6.10
N TRP A 98 -10.25 -6.44 6.60
CA TRP A 98 -9.00 -6.93 6.02
C TRP A 98 -8.94 -8.46 6.07
N LEU A 99 -9.23 -9.04 7.24
CA LEU A 99 -9.11 -10.48 7.45
C LEU A 99 -10.09 -11.28 6.59
N ARG A 100 -11.28 -10.77 6.29
CA ARG A 100 -12.23 -11.41 5.35
C ARG A 100 -11.72 -11.42 3.90
N ARG A 101 -10.92 -10.42 3.49
CA ARG A 101 -10.37 -10.34 2.13
C ARG A 101 -9.11 -11.17 1.94
N TRP A 102 -8.32 -11.34 3.00
CA TRP A 102 -7.15 -12.19 2.94
C TRP A 102 -7.53 -13.66 2.69
N LYS A 103 -6.83 -14.30 1.76
CA LYS A 103 -6.95 -15.73 1.48
C LYS A 103 -5.55 -16.33 1.63
N PRO A 104 -5.37 -17.40 2.43
CA PRO A 104 -4.05 -18.00 2.65
C PRO A 104 -3.33 -18.33 1.33
N GLY A 105 -2.12 -17.81 1.17
CA GLY A 105 -1.30 -18.04 -0.03
C GLY A 105 -1.63 -17.14 -1.23
N GLN A 106 -2.58 -16.21 -1.09
CA GLN A 106 -3.01 -15.29 -2.13
C GLN A 106 -2.82 -13.81 -1.72
N MET A 107 -1.94 -13.53 -0.76
CA MET A 107 -1.59 -12.15 -0.41
C MET A 107 -0.93 -11.47 -1.62
N PRO A 108 -1.38 -10.26 -2.02
CA PRO A 108 -0.83 -9.58 -3.17
C PRO A 108 0.63 -9.17 -2.93
N THR A 109 1.44 -9.17 -3.98
CA THR A 109 2.75 -8.49 -3.99
C THR A 109 2.57 -6.97 -3.94
N ALA A 110 3.67 -6.22 -3.86
CA ALA A 110 3.60 -4.79 -4.14
C ALA A 110 3.13 -4.58 -5.60
N PRO A 111 2.38 -3.50 -5.88
CA PRO A 111 2.09 -3.12 -7.26
C PRO A 111 3.38 -2.83 -8.02
N ALA A 112 3.47 -3.28 -9.27
CA ALA A 112 4.66 -3.11 -10.09
C ALA A 112 4.82 -1.66 -10.61
N ASP A 113 3.73 -0.92 -10.61
CA ASP A 113 3.60 0.48 -11.00
C ASP A 113 3.73 1.45 -9.80
N ALA A 114 4.05 0.95 -8.60
CA ALA A 114 4.20 1.79 -7.42
C ALA A 114 5.64 2.34 -7.24
N PRO A 115 5.82 3.58 -6.75
CA PRO A 115 4.74 4.54 -6.50
C PRO A 115 4.20 5.14 -7.81
N ASP A 116 2.87 5.24 -7.92
CA ASP A 116 2.22 6.05 -8.93
C ASP A 116 2.31 7.52 -8.47
N GLU A 117 3.41 8.14 -8.87
CA GLU A 117 3.71 9.55 -8.58
C GLU A 117 2.79 10.51 -9.35
N SER A 118 2.09 10.04 -10.40
CA SER A 118 1.25 10.91 -11.24
C SER A 118 0.04 11.49 -10.49
N GLU A 119 -0.39 10.81 -9.43
CA GLU A 119 -1.48 11.26 -8.56
C GLU A 119 -0.99 12.01 -7.29
N LEU A 120 0.33 12.14 -7.11
CA LEU A 120 0.93 12.79 -5.95
C LEU A 120 1.34 14.23 -6.30
N MET A 121 1.05 15.16 -5.38
CA MET A 121 1.54 16.52 -5.52
C MET A 121 2.99 16.60 -5.07
N GLU A 122 3.93 16.90 -5.96
CA GLU A 122 5.30 17.25 -5.55
C GLU A 122 5.30 18.51 -4.66
N GLU A 123 6.24 18.59 -3.72
CA GLU A 123 6.36 19.77 -2.88
C GLU A 123 6.78 20.99 -3.70
N PRO A 124 6.02 22.09 -3.66
CA PRO A 124 6.47 23.34 -4.25
C PRO A 124 7.65 23.93 -3.48
N VAL A 125 8.68 24.35 -4.22
CA VAL A 125 9.84 25.05 -3.65
C VAL A 125 9.54 26.54 -3.62
N LEU A 126 9.54 27.14 -2.42
CA LEU A 126 9.22 28.55 -2.21
C LEU A 126 10.12 29.49 -3.03
N ALA A 127 11.37 29.10 -3.30
CA ALA A 127 12.31 29.87 -4.13
C ALA A 127 11.80 30.09 -5.57
N ASP A 128 10.99 29.16 -6.08
CA ASP A 128 10.46 29.17 -7.44
C ASP A 128 9.08 29.85 -7.52
N LEU A 129 8.50 30.21 -6.37
CA LEU A 129 7.20 30.87 -6.28
C LEU A 129 7.35 32.39 -6.24
N LEU A 130 6.36 33.08 -6.80
CA LEU A 130 6.24 34.52 -6.63
C LEU A 130 5.90 34.83 -5.16
N ARG A 131 6.70 35.71 -4.53
CA ARG A 131 6.41 36.23 -3.20
C ARG A 131 5.06 36.96 -3.21
N PRO A 132 4.11 36.62 -2.32
CA PRO A 132 2.88 37.41 -2.16
C PRO A 132 3.20 38.84 -1.73
N GLU A 133 2.55 39.85 -2.34
CA GLU A 133 2.84 41.27 -2.05
C GLU A 133 2.65 41.63 -0.57
N SER A 134 1.71 40.96 0.11
CA SER A 134 1.38 41.14 1.52
C SER A 134 2.43 40.57 2.50
N VAL A 135 3.38 39.75 2.03
CA VAL A 135 4.39 39.10 2.87
C VAL A 135 5.68 39.91 2.80
N ASP A 136 6.24 40.33 3.94
CA ASP A 136 7.52 41.05 3.97
C ASP A 136 8.64 40.32 3.19
N ALA A 137 9.49 41.08 2.48
CA ALA A 137 10.53 40.50 1.64
C ALA A 137 11.62 39.76 2.45
N GLY A 138 11.96 40.29 3.63
CA GLY A 138 12.90 39.64 4.55
C GLY A 138 12.32 38.35 5.12
N ALA A 139 11.06 38.37 5.55
CA ALA A 139 10.35 37.18 6.02
C ALA A 139 10.26 36.10 4.93
N TRP A 140 9.91 36.48 3.68
CA TRP A 140 9.89 35.55 2.56
C TRP A 140 11.25 34.91 2.29
N LYS A 141 12.31 35.72 2.27
CA LYS A 141 13.68 35.21 2.10
C LYS A 141 14.06 34.22 3.21
N ALA A 142 13.72 34.51 4.46
CA ALA A 142 13.98 33.60 5.57
C ALA A 142 13.22 32.26 5.39
N MET A 143 11.95 32.29 4.98
CA MET A 143 11.18 31.08 4.69
C MET A 143 11.79 30.23 3.57
N VAL A 144 12.24 30.88 2.49
CA VAL A 144 12.95 30.20 1.40
C VAL A 144 14.25 29.55 1.90
N ASP A 145 15.05 30.29 2.68
CA ASP A 145 16.33 29.80 3.22
C ASP A 145 16.11 28.63 4.20
N TRP A 146 15.05 28.66 5.02
CA TRP A 146 14.68 27.56 5.91
C TRP A 146 14.18 26.34 5.16
N GLN A 147 13.31 26.49 4.14
CA GLN A 147 12.82 25.35 3.36
C GLN A 147 13.97 24.65 2.64
N LYS A 148 14.89 25.41 2.05
CA LYS A 148 16.09 24.86 1.40
C LYS A 148 16.93 24.03 2.36
N GLN A 149 17.20 24.55 3.57
CA GLN A 149 17.95 23.82 4.59
C GLN A 149 17.17 22.59 5.10
N LEU A 150 15.86 22.73 5.28
CA LEU A 150 15.01 21.63 5.73
C LEU A 150 15.05 20.46 4.74
N ILE A 151 14.85 20.73 3.44
CA ILE A 151 14.92 19.73 2.38
C ILE A 151 16.31 19.06 2.35
N ALA A 152 17.39 19.84 2.46
CA ALA A 152 18.74 19.31 2.49
C ALA A 152 19.03 18.41 3.71
N SER A 153 18.40 18.68 4.86
CA SER A 153 18.59 17.90 6.09
C SER A 153 17.78 16.61 6.16
N ASP A 154 16.68 16.51 5.39
CA ASP A 154 15.65 15.47 5.52
C ASP A 154 15.71 14.42 4.40
N THR A 155 16.92 13.98 4.06
CA THR A 155 17.20 12.93 3.07
C THR A 155 16.87 11.54 3.62
N ASP A 156 16.62 10.55 2.77
CA ASP A 156 16.25 9.20 3.25
C ASP A 156 17.34 8.53 4.10
N ASP A 157 18.61 8.74 3.74
CA ASP A 157 19.76 8.10 4.38
C ASP A 157 20.10 8.71 5.75
N GLU A 158 20.00 10.04 5.87
CA GLU A 158 20.45 10.77 7.07
C GLU A 158 19.30 11.21 7.98
N ARG A 159 18.05 10.94 7.59
CA ARG A 159 16.83 11.43 8.29
C ARG A 159 16.86 11.22 9.79
N LYS A 160 17.30 10.03 10.24
CA LYS A 160 17.31 9.66 11.67
C LYS A 160 18.39 10.38 12.46
N ASP A 161 19.47 10.77 11.81
CA ASP A 161 20.60 11.45 12.45
C ASP A 161 20.39 12.97 12.47
N ASN A 162 19.66 13.50 11.49
CA ASN A 162 19.36 14.93 11.37
C ASN A 162 18.08 15.38 12.10
N LEU A 163 17.41 14.49 12.86
CA LEU A 163 16.09 14.77 13.47
C LEU A 163 16.03 16.06 14.28
N ARG A 164 17.09 16.42 15.01
CA ARG A 164 17.14 17.69 15.78
C ARG A 164 17.03 18.89 14.86
N THR A 165 17.89 18.94 13.85
CA THR A 165 17.93 19.98 12.82
C THR A 165 16.61 20.05 12.05
N THR A 166 16.06 18.91 11.63
CA THR A 166 14.77 18.84 10.93
C THR A 166 13.63 19.37 11.79
N ILE A 167 13.55 18.99 13.08
CA ILE A 167 12.50 19.48 13.99
C ILE A 167 12.60 20.99 14.17
N GLU A 168 13.81 21.51 14.36
CA GLU A 168 14.04 22.94 14.54
C GLU A 168 13.66 23.73 13.29
N LEU A 169 14.22 23.38 12.12
CA LEU A 169 13.96 24.05 10.86
C LEU A 169 12.48 23.97 10.46
N ALA A 170 11.86 22.79 10.57
CA ALA A 170 10.45 22.63 10.25
C ALA A 170 9.54 23.41 11.21
N SER A 171 9.89 23.52 12.50
CA SER A 171 9.13 24.34 13.45
C SER A 171 9.22 25.83 13.13
N GLN A 172 10.42 26.32 12.79
CA GLN A 172 10.64 27.73 12.42
C GLN A 172 9.90 28.08 11.12
N LEU A 173 10.04 27.22 10.10
CA LEU A 173 9.37 27.40 8.81
C LEU A 173 7.85 27.32 8.94
N GLU A 174 7.31 26.34 9.67
CA GLU A 174 5.85 26.18 9.87
C GLU A 174 5.26 27.40 10.54
N LYS A 175 5.89 27.89 11.60
CA LYS A 175 5.46 29.09 12.31
C LYS A 175 5.49 30.31 11.39
N SER A 176 6.59 30.54 10.68
CA SER A 176 6.71 31.70 9.79
C SER A 176 5.70 31.67 8.65
N LEU A 177 5.46 30.52 8.04
CA LEU A 177 4.44 30.35 7.01
C LEU A 177 3.04 30.62 7.57
N ALA A 178 2.72 30.09 8.76
CA ALA A 178 1.42 30.28 9.39
C ALA A 178 1.17 31.73 9.84
N ASP A 179 2.20 32.41 10.35
CA ASP A 179 2.11 33.78 10.88
C ASP A 179 2.07 34.84 9.77
N HIS A 180 2.74 34.60 8.63
CA HIS A 180 2.92 35.60 7.58
C HIS A 180 2.11 35.35 6.31
N LEU A 181 1.71 34.12 5.99
CA LEU A 181 0.85 33.89 4.83
C LEU A 181 -0.61 34.27 5.12
N PRO A 182 -1.26 35.02 4.23
CA PRO A 182 -2.72 35.15 4.22
C PRO A 182 -3.43 33.79 4.29
N ALA A 183 -4.57 33.72 4.98
CA ALA A 183 -5.27 32.46 5.25
C ALA A 183 -5.70 31.71 3.97
N ASP A 184 -6.05 32.43 2.90
CA ASP A 184 -6.38 31.87 1.59
C ASP A 184 -5.18 31.17 0.93
N LEU A 185 -3.97 31.70 1.14
CA LEU A 185 -2.69 31.13 0.68
C LEU A 185 -2.15 29.98 1.55
N GLN A 186 -2.80 29.68 2.68
CA GLN A 186 -2.48 28.52 3.50
C GLN A 186 -3.26 27.26 3.07
N SER A 187 -4.25 27.39 2.19
CA SER A 187 -5.05 26.26 1.70
C SER A 187 -4.33 25.46 0.61
N LEU A 188 -4.66 24.17 0.47
CA LEU A 188 -4.13 23.31 -0.60
C LEU A 188 -4.60 23.71 -2.03
N ALA A 189 -5.36 24.79 -2.16
CA ALA A 189 -5.66 25.39 -3.47
C ALA A 189 -4.47 26.18 -4.03
N THR A 190 -3.41 26.37 -3.24
CA THR A 190 -2.25 27.19 -3.59
C THR A 190 -0.93 26.45 -3.39
N PRO A 191 0.13 26.74 -4.18
CA PRO A 191 1.44 26.14 -3.98
C PRO A 191 2.07 26.43 -2.61
N THR A 192 1.81 27.61 -2.04
CA THR A 192 2.26 27.98 -0.69
C THR A 192 1.59 27.13 0.39
N GLY A 193 0.30 26.85 0.25
CA GLY A 193 -0.40 25.95 1.17
C GLY A 193 0.13 24.52 1.11
N TRP A 194 0.49 24.04 -0.09
CA TRP A 194 1.19 22.76 -0.25
C TRP A 194 2.56 22.75 0.45
N SER A 195 3.35 23.81 0.29
CA SER A 195 4.65 23.95 1.00
C SER A 195 4.48 23.89 2.53
N LEU A 196 3.43 24.53 3.05
CA LEU A 196 3.08 24.48 4.48
C LEU A 196 2.67 23.05 4.92
N ALA A 197 1.86 22.36 4.12
CA ALA A 197 1.44 20.99 4.42
C ALA A 197 2.64 20.03 4.47
N TYR A 198 3.54 20.12 3.48
CA TYR A 198 4.79 19.36 3.47
C TYR A 198 5.70 19.68 4.67
N THR A 199 5.79 20.95 5.06
CA THR A 199 6.53 21.35 6.27
C THR A 199 5.94 20.72 7.54
N ARG A 200 4.61 20.75 7.69
CA ARG A 200 3.90 20.11 8.83
C ARG A 200 4.09 18.60 8.83
N TYR A 201 4.05 17.97 7.66
CA TYR A 201 4.33 16.54 7.51
C TYR A 201 5.74 16.18 7.97
N ARG A 202 6.77 16.92 7.54
CA ARG A 202 8.15 16.70 7.99
C ARG A 202 8.30 16.87 9.49
N LEU A 203 7.71 17.92 10.06
CA LEU A 203 7.72 18.14 11.50
C LEU A 203 7.09 16.97 12.25
N GLY A 204 5.88 16.55 11.85
CA GLY A 204 5.19 15.42 12.47
C GLY A 204 5.95 14.11 12.33
N ARG A 205 6.53 13.83 11.16
CA ARG A 205 7.36 12.65 10.91
C ARG A 205 8.62 12.65 11.77
N ALA A 206 9.36 13.76 11.78
CA ALA A 206 10.60 13.87 12.54
C ALA A 206 10.34 13.74 14.05
N LEU A 207 9.26 14.35 14.56
CA LEU A 207 8.80 14.12 15.92
C LEU A 207 8.52 12.63 16.15
N ALA A 208 7.67 11.99 15.34
CA ALA A 208 7.32 10.57 15.52
C ALA A 208 8.53 9.60 15.43
N TYR A 209 9.57 9.95 14.67
CA TYR A 209 10.81 9.18 14.59
C TYR A 209 11.66 9.26 15.85
N ARG A 210 11.46 10.27 16.71
CA ARG A 210 12.10 10.31 18.03
C ARG A 210 11.74 9.13 18.91
N GLU A 211 10.63 8.45 18.64
CA GLU A 211 10.20 7.28 19.40
C GLU A 211 10.86 5.98 18.97
N LEU A 212 11.60 5.98 17.86
CA LEU A 212 12.33 4.79 17.42
C LEU A 212 13.32 4.37 18.51
N PRO A 213 13.43 3.07 18.84
CA PRO A 213 14.28 2.59 19.95
C PRO A 213 15.70 3.16 19.90
N GLU A 214 16.34 3.10 18.74
CA GLU A 214 17.72 3.57 18.51
C GLU A 214 17.86 5.10 18.62
N VAL A 215 16.78 5.85 18.38
CA VAL A 215 16.77 7.31 18.57
C VAL A 215 16.51 7.65 20.04
N ARG A 216 15.60 6.96 20.70
CA ARG A 216 15.31 7.17 22.14
C ARG A 216 16.51 6.84 23.02
N GLU A 217 17.29 5.84 22.66
CA GLU A 217 18.51 5.47 23.37
C GLU A 217 19.56 6.60 23.28
N ARG A 218 19.82 7.12 22.06
CA ARG A 218 20.78 8.21 21.84
C ARG A 218 20.27 9.58 22.32
N TRP A 219 18.97 9.82 22.20
CA TRP A 219 18.32 11.09 22.50
C TRP A 219 16.99 10.88 23.26
N PRO A 220 17.06 10.62 24.58
CA PRO A 220 15.89 10.39 25.40
C PRO A 220 14.86 11.53 25.36
N ILE A 221 13.59 11.17 25.50
CA ILE A 221 12.48 12.12 25.63
C ILE A 221 12.36 12.49 27.11
N ALA A 222 12.84 13.68 27.48
CA ALA A 222 12.88 14.15 28.87
C ALA A 222 11.48 14.41 29.45
N ASN A 223 10.56 14.96 28.65
CA ASN A 223 9.20 15.28 29.05
C ASN A 223 8.21 14.59 28.08
N PRO A 224 7.72 13.37 28.41
CA PRO A 224 6.84 12.61 27.53
C PRO A 224 5.53 13.32 27.19
N ASP A 225 4.90 14.01 28.15
CA ASP A 225 3.58 14.63 27.95
C ASP A 225 3.65 15.86 27.03
N GLU A 226 4.67 16.69 27.21
CA GLU A 226 4.93 17.83 26.33
C GLU A 226 5.29 17.35 24.91
N TYR A 227 6.10 16.31 24.82
CA TYR A 227 6.45 15.70 23.54
C TYR A 227 5.22 15.14 22.83
N GLU A 228 4.35 14.40 23.52
CA GLU A 228 3.08 13.90 22.99
C GLU A 228 2.23 15.05 22.45
N SER A 229 2.04 16.08 23.28
CA SER A 229 1.24 17.25 22.93
C SER A 229 1.75 17.93 21.67
N ARG A 230 3.08 18.06 21.52
CA ARG A 230 3.71 18.64 20.33
C ARG A 230 3.47 17.80 19.08
N LEU A 231 3.63 16.48 19.17
CA LEU A 231 3.42 15.57 18.03
C LEU A 231 1.94 15.55 17.61
N VAL A 232 1.02 15.41 18.57
CA VAL A 232 -0.42 15.46 18.30
C VAL A 232 -0.81 16.79 17.67
N ALA A 233 -0.34 17.91 18.20
CA ALA A 233 -0.65 19.22 17.64
C ALA A 233 -0.11 19.40 16.21
N ALA A 234 1.11 18.92 15.92
CA ALA A 234 1.68 18.98 14.57
C ALA A 234 0.84 18.13 13.58
N PHE A 235 0.45 16.92 13.97
CA PHE A 235 -0.40 16.06 13.16
C PHE A 235 -1.80 16.65 12.96
N GLN A 236 -2.40 17.21 14.02
CA GLN A 236 -3.72 17.83 13.95
C GLN A 236 -3.74 18.98 12.94
N ARG A 237 -2.78 19.91 13.00
CA ARG A 237 -2.66 21.03 12.05
C ARG A 237 -2.54 20.54 10.60
N LEU A 238 -1.78 19.47 10.36
CA LEU A 238 -1.70 18.84 9.04
C LEU A 238 -3.07 18.29 8.60
N THR A 239 -3.75 17.53 9.46
CA THR A 239 -5.04 16.91 9.11
C THR A 239 -6.16 17.93 8.90
N GLU A 240 -6.16 19.03 9.66
CA GLU A 240 -7.11 20.14 9.49
C GLU A 240 -6.92 20.83 8.13
N GLN A 241 -5.68 21.15 7.78
CA GLN A 241 -5.35 21.78 6.49
C GLN A 241 -5.69 20.88 5.30
N THR A 242 -5.40 19.58 5.42
CA THR A 242 -5.57 18.60 4.35
C THR A 242 -6.99 18.04 4.25
N LYS A 243 -7.85 18.34 5.23
CA LYS A 243 -9.17 17.73 5.41
C LYS A 243 -9.12 16.20 5.46
N SER A 244 -8.04 15.66 6.03
CA SER A 244 -7.69 14.23 6.18
C SER A 244 -7.44 13.46 4.86
N GLY A 245 -6.69 12.35 4.95
CA GLY A 245 -6.69 11.30 3.92
C GLY A 245 -5.90 11.58 2.64
N ARG A 246 -4.82 12.37 2.71
CA ARG A 246 -3.94 12.67 1.57
C ARG A 246 -2.84 11.62 1.42
N ARG A 247 -2.72 11.05 0.21
CA ARG A 247 -1.74 10.01 -0.17
C ARG A 247 -0.30 10.43 0.10
N GLU A 248 0.00 11.72 -0.05
CA GLU A 248 1.31 12.32 0.21
C GLU A 248 1.77 12.13 1.67
N PHE A 249 0.82 12.01 2.61
CA PHE A 249 1.09 12.05 4.04
C PHE A 249 0.68 10.77 4.78
N ILE A 250 0.28 9.71 4.06
CA ILE A 250 -0.29 8.51 4.70
C ILE A 250 0.68 7.79 5.62
N LEU A 251 2.01 7.93 5.43
CA LEU A 251 2.99 7.23 6.26
C LEU A 251 3.06 7.81 7.68
N LEU A 252 2.81 9.11 7.82
CA LEU A 252 2.65 9.73 9.13
C LEU A 252 1.32 9.29 9.75
N GLN A 253 0.24 9.24 8.98
CA GLN A 253 -1.06 8.76 9.48
C GLN A 253 -1.03 7.29 9.93
N ASP A 254 -0.36 6.40 9.18
CA ASP A 254 -0.04 5.01 9.56
C ASP A 254 0.63 4.98 10.94
N ARG A 255 1.69 5.78 11.12
CA ARG A 255 2.41 5.87 12.39
C ARG A 255 1.50 6.36 13.52
N MET A 256 0.68 7.38 13.28
CA MET A 256 -0.24 7.91 14.30
C MET A 256 -1.31 6.87 14.70
N PHE A 257 -1.85 6.10 13.74
CA PHE A 257 -2.76 4.99 14.05
C PHE A 257 -2.08 3.89 14.87
N ARG A 258 -0.84 3.52 14.53
CA ARG A 258 -0.09 2.53 15.30
C ARG A 258 0.17 2.98 16.74
N ARG A 259 0.53 4.25 16.95
CA ARG A 259 0.72 4.86 18.29
C ARG A 259 -0.58 4.82 19.11
N ALA A 260 -1.72 5.08 18.48
CA ALA A 260 -3.04 5.00 19.11
C ALA A 260 -3.55 3.55 19.29
N GLY A 261 -2.76 2.52 18.96
CA GLY A 261 -3.17 1.12 19.02
C GLY A 261 -4.15 0.68 17.93
N LYS A 262 -4.41 1.53 16.94
CA LYS A 262 -5.39 1.33 15.85
C LYS A 262 -4.76 0.63 14.63
N LYS A 263 -4.17 -0.54 14.90
CA LYS A 263 -3.38 -1.31 13.92
C LYS A 263 -4.20 -1.86 12.75
N GLY A 264 -5.46 -2.20 12.96
CA GLY A 264 -6.38 -2.60 11.90
C GLY A 264 -6.67 -1.46 10.94
N ARG A 265 -6.93 -0.26 11.49
CA ARG A 265 -7.09 0.97 10.67
C ARG A 265 -5.81 1.34 9.93
N ALA A 266 -4.65 1.19 10.57
CA ALA A 266 -3.35 1.38 9.92
C ALA A 266 -3.15 0.41 8.74
N LEU A 267 -3.49 -0.87 8.93
CA LEU A 267 -3.39 -1.88 7.87
C LEU A 267 -4.33 -1.59 6.71
N GLU A 268 -5.59 -1.24 6.97
CA GLU A 268 -6.54 -0.83 5.92
C GLU A 268 -6.08 0.43 5.17
N LEU A 269 -5.56 1.43 5.89
CA LEU A 269 -4.99 2.64 5.29
C LEU A 269 -3.82 2.28 4.35
N LEU A 270 -2.92 1.40 4.80
CA LEU A 270 -1.77 0.97 4.02
C LEU A 270 -2.20 0.23 2.73
N GLU A 271 -3.16 -0.68 2.83
CA GLU A 271 -3.67 -1.41 1.65
C GLU A 271 -4.38 -0.50 0.65
N ALA A 272 -5.17 0.47 1.14
CA ALA A 272 -5.90 1.42 0.30
C ALA A 272 -4.95 2.35 -0.47
N ASN A 273 -3.75 2.60 0.05
CA ASN A 273 -2.77 3.52 -0.54
C ASN A 273 -1.53 2.81 -1.09
N ARG A 274 -1.57 1.49 -1.30
CA ARG A 274 -0.39 0.70 -1.73
C ARG A 274 0.26 1.18 -3.03
N HIS A 275 -0.50 1.82 -3.93
CA HIS A 275 0.02 2.37 -5.18
C HIS A 275 0.77 3.70 -4.96
N SER A 276 0.58 4.38 -3.84
CA SER A 276 1.23 5.66 -3.52
C SER A 276 2.42 5.51 -2.58
N ILE A 277 2.90 4.28 -2.38
CA ILE A 277 3.99 3.96 -1.44
C ILE A 277 5.02 3.16 -2.20
N GLU A 278 6.29 3.48 -2.00
CA GLU A 278 7.37 2.66 -2.54
C GLU A 278 7.22 1.18 -2.12
N PRO A 279 7.40 0.23 -3.05
CA PRO A 279 7.22 -1.21 -2.82
C PRO A 279 7.91 -1.74 -1.56
N LYS A 280 9.17 -1.35 -1.33
CA LYS A 280 9.95 -1.74 -0.15
C LYS A 280 9.23 -1.36 1.14
N TRP A 281 8.82 -0.09 1.25
CA TRP A 281 8.19 0.44 2.45
C TRP A 281 6.79 -0.13 2.66
N TYR A 282 5.99 -0.30 1.60
CA TYR A 282 4.68 -0.95 1.69
C TYR A 282 4.79 -2.37 2.24
N LEU A 283 5.66 -3.20 1.65
CA LEU A 283 5.80 -4.59 2.07
C LEU A 283 6.35 -4.72 3.50
N LYS A 284 7.36 -3.92 3.86
CA LYS A 284 7.91 -3.89 5.22
C LYS A 284 6.82 -3.54 6.24
N LYS A 285 6.10 -2.43 6.01
CA LYS A 285 5.06 -1.95 6.93
C LYS A 285 3.90 -2.92 7.07
N ARG A 286 3.46 -3.56 5.97
CA ARG A 286 2.39 -4.57 6.00
C ARG A 286 2.80 -5.76 6.86
N ARG A 287 4.02 -6.28 6.66
CA ARG A 287 4.58 -7.36 7.46
C ARG A 287 4.62 -6.98 8.94
N ASP A 288 5.19 -5.82 9.27
CA ASP A 288 5.35 -5.38 10.65
C ASP A 288 3.97 -5.19 11.34
N LEU A 289 2.98 -4.62 10.64
CA LEU A 289 1.61 -4.48 11.16
C LEU A 289 0.94 -5.82 11.46
N LEU A 290 1.10 -6.81 10.57
CA LEU A 290 0.57 -8.16 10.78
C LEU A 290 1.24 -8.85 11.98
N GLN A 291 2.54 -8.63 12.17
CA GLN A 291 3.27 -9.08 13.36
C GLN A 291 2.73 -8.41 14.62
N GLU A 292 2.55 -7.09 14.59
CA GLU A 292 2.04 -6.29 15.71
C GLU A 292 0.60 -6.64 16.10
N LEU A 293 -0.20 -7.17 15.17
CA LEU A 293 -1.53 -7.71 15.41
C LEU A 293 -1.51 -9.13 16.00
N GLY A 294 -0.36 -9.79 16.02
CA GLY A 294 -0.23 -11.20 16.40
C GLY A 294 -0.82 -12.17 15.38
N TRP A 295 -0.93 -11.75 14.11
CA TRP A 295 -1.55 -12.53 13.05
C TRP A 295 -0.50 -13.37 12.32
N ASP A 296 -0.05 -14.44 12.97
CA ASP A 296 1.09 -15.24 12.53
C ASP A 296 0.95 -15.82 11.10
N PRO A 297 -0.18 -16.43 10.68
CA PRO A 297 -0.30 -16.94 9.31
C PRO A 297 -0.12 -15.89 8.20
N PRO A 298 -0.86 -14.75 8.18
CA PRO A 298 -0.61 -13.71 7.18
C PRO A 298 0.73 -13.00 7.39
N TYR A 299 1.24 -12.87 8.61
CA TYR A 299 2.57 -12.32 8.87
C TYR A 299 3.66 -13.13 8.15
N ARG A 300 3.66 -14.47 8.28
CA ARG A 300 4.64 -15.33 7.60
C ARG A 300 4.57 -15.21 6.09
N GLU A 301 3.36 -15.08 5.56
CA GLU A 301 3.15 -14.85 4.13
C GLU A 301 3.72 -13.50 3.69
N ALA A 302 3.43 -12.42 4.43
CA ALA A 302 3.97 -11.09 4.16
C ALA A 302 5.51 -11.06 4.25
N ALA A 303 6.09 -11.73 5.26
CA ALA A 303 7.53 -11.86 5.42
C ALA A 303 8.18 -12.59 4.24
N ARG A 304 7.57 -13.68 3.77
CA ARG A 304 8.03 -14.38 2.56
C ARG A 304 7.99 -13.47 1.33
N LEU A 305 6.92 -12.72 1.12
CA LEU A 305 6.80 -11.78 -0.01
C LEU A 305 7.85 -10.67 0.06
N TYR A 306 8.17 -10.16 1.24
CA TYR A 306 9.22 -9.16 1.44
C TYR A 306 10.60 -9.69 1.00
N LEU A 307 10.96 -10.90 1.44
CA LEU A 307 12.22 -11.56 1.07
C LEU A 307 12.27 -11.91 -0.42
N GLN A 308 11.16 -12.39 -0.99
CA GLN A 308 11.07 -12.70 -2.43
C GLN A 308 11.22 -11.46 -3.32
N ALA A 309 10.87 -10.28 -2.82
CA ALA A 309 11.13 -9.01 -3.49
C ALA A 309 12.60 -8.54 -3.40
N GLY A 310 13.47 -9.33 -2.75
CA GLY A 310 14.91 -9.05 -2.65
C GLY A 310 15.28 -8.09 -1.51
N TYR A 311 14.35 -7.78 -0.61
CA TYR A 311 14.62 -6.90 0.53
C TYR A 311 15.16 -7.68 1.74
N VAL A 312 16.06 -7.05 2.49
CA VAL A 312 16.64 -7.59 3.73
C VAL A 312 16.18 -6.76 4.92
N ASP A 313 16.19 -7.36 6.10
CA ASP A 313 15.94 -6.63 7.34
C ASP A 313 17.12 -5.70 7.65
N GLU A 314 16.82 -4.41 7.70
CA GLU A 314 17.69 -3.32 8.18
C GLU A 314 17.49 -3.07 9.68
#